data_AF-A0A956IYQ6-F1
#
_entry.id   AF-A0A956IYQ6-F1
#
_cell.length_a   1.000
_cell.length_b   1.000
_cell.length_c   1.000
_cell.angle_alpha   90.00
_cell.angle_beta   90.00
_cell.angle_gamma   90.00
#
_symmetry.space_group_name_H-M   'P 1'
#
loop_
_entity.id
_entity.type
_entity.pdbx_description
1 polymer ?
#
loop_
_entity_poly.entity_id
_entity_poly.type
_entity_poly.pdbx_seq_one_letter_code
_entity_poly.pdbx_strand_id
1 'polypeptide(L)'
;MATTTEHRSSLLKIVSQPEVKSLLEDAERRIAEEEGVSFRTVNMHFKKPVENNFTADQRPRTTLLFGGLTFRHEHLLKGVFESLGYKTAVVPTPNTNAFQLGKEYGNNGQCNPTYFTVGNLVQYLQHLRDEEGMTVDEIIDTHIFLTAGACGPCRFGMYEAEYRLALRNAGFEGFRVMLFQQKGGLNQSEVEAGLKMNLDFFAGMVNAFNCGDIL
;
A
#
# COMPACT_ATOMS: atom_id res chain seq x y z
N MET A 1 34.20 23.92 -27.53
CA MET A 1 34.98 22.66 -27.63
C MET A 1 34.00 21.53 -27.35
N ALA A 2 33.46 20.91 -28.39
CA ALA A 2 32.45 19.86 -28.26
C ALA A 2 33.15 18.56 -27.83
N THR A 3 32.84 18.09 -26.63
CA THR A 3 33.31 16.79 -26.14
C THR A 3 32.58 15.70 -26.92
N THR A 4 33.30 15.07 -27.85
CA THR A 4 32.84 13.92 -28.63
C THR A 4 32.57 12.74 -27.69
N THR A 5 31.33 12.28 -27.69
CA THR A 5 30.80 11.18 -26.88
C THR A 5 31.58 9.87 -27.02
N GLU A 6 32.32 9.69 -28.12
CA GLU A 6 33.09 8.49 -28.43
C GLU A 6 34.19 8.16 -27.40
N HIS A 7 34.83 9.17 -26.78
CA HIS A 7 36.01 8.91 -25.96
C HIS A 7 35.69 8.30 -24.58
N ARG A 8 34.45 8.42 -24.09
CA ARG A 8 34.01 7.79 -22.83
C ARG A 8 33.71 6.30 -22.98
N SER A 9 33.43 5.83 -24.20
CA SER A 9 33.03 4.44 -24.46
C SER A 9 34.19 3.45 -24.50
N SER A 10 35.42 3.88 -24.81
CA SER A 10 36.57 2.97 -24.94
C SER A 10 37.19 2.55 -23.59
N LEU A 11 36.88 3.27 -22.51
CA LEU A 11 37.36 2.98 -21.16
C LEU A 11 36.45 1.99 -20.42
N LEU A 12 35.22 1.81 -20.89
CA LEU A 12 34.27 0.83 -20.37
C LEU A 12 34.21 -0.31 -21.36
N LYS A 13 34.63 -1.52 -20.95
CA LYS A 13 34.37 -2.74 -21.71
C LYS A 13 32.87 -3.05 -21.64
N ILE A 14 32.09 -2.36 -22.47
CA ILE A 14 30.65 -2.60 -22.59
C ILE A 14 30.49 -3.89 -23.41
N VAL A 15 30.27 -4.98 -22.71
CA VAL A 15 30.00 -6.30 -23.30
C VAL A 15 28.62 -6.31 -23.97
N SER A 16 28.48 -7.13 -25.01
CA SER A 16 27.22 -7.28 -25.74
C SER A 16 26.17 -8.02 -24.90
N GLN A 17 24.88 -7.79 -25.15
CA GLN A 17 23.79 -8.49 -24.44
C GLN A 17 23.92 -10.03 -24.47
N PRO A 18 24.31 -10.67 -25.59
CA PRO A 18 24.57 -12.12 -25.61
C PRO A 18 25.73 -12.56 -24.70
N GLU A 19 26.81 -11.76 -24.66
CA GLU A 19 27.97 -12.03 -23.81
C GLU A 19 27.64 -11.85 -22.33
N VAL A 20 26.85 -10.82 -21.97
CA VAL A 20 26.29 -10.65 -20.61
C VAL A 20 25.51 -11.90 -20.20
N LYS A 21 24.67 -12.42 -21.09
CA LYS A 21 23.86 -13.61 -20.80
C LYS A 21 24.73 -14.86 -20.56
N SER A 22 25.76 -15.07 -21.38
CA SER A 22 26.72 -16.16 -21.17
C SER A 22 27.44 -16.05 -19.83
N LEU A 23 27.91 -14.84 -19.48
CA LEU A 23 28.59 -14.59 -18.21
C LEU A 23 27.67 -14.82 -17.01
N LEU A 24 26.38 -14.48 -17.12
CA LEU A 24 25.38 -14.75 -16.10
C LEU A 24 25.13 -16.26 -15.96
N GLU A 25 24.94 -16.99 -17.06
CA GLU A 25 24.73 -18.44 -17.05
C GLU A 25 25.94 -19.20 -16.45
N ASP A 26 27.16 -18.76 -16.75
CA ASP A 26 28.38 -19.35 -16.19
C ASP A 26 28.55 -19.02 -14.70
N ALA A 27 28.23 -17.78 -14.29
CA ALA A 27 28.25 -17.39 -12.88
C ALA A 27 27.20 -18.17 -12.06
N GLU A 28 25.98 -18.32 -12.59
CA GLU A 28 24.92 -19.13 -11.99
C GLU A 28 25.36 -20.58 -11.81
N ARG A 29 26.01 -21.18 -12.81
CA ARG A 29 26.51 -22.56 -12.73
C ARG A 29 27.58 -22.71 -11.66
N ARG A 30 28.56 -21.81 -11.63
CA ARG A 30 29.65 -21.83 -10.64
C ARG A 30 29.12 -21.68 -9.22
N ILE A 31 28.26 -20.69 -8.96
CA ILE A 31 27.70 -20.47 -7.62
C ILE A 31 26.81 -21.66 -7.21
N ALA A 32 26.06 -22.25 -8.14
CA ALA A 32 25.27 -23.44 -7.88
C ALA A 32 26.13 -24.64 -7.44
N GLU A 33 27.29 -24.83 -8.07
CA GLU A 33 28.26 -25.87 -7.72
C GLU A 33 28.95 -25.61 -6.37
N GLU A 34 29.37 -24.35 -6.12
CA GLU A 34 30.05 -23.94 -4.87
C GLU A 34 29.13 -24.04 -3.65
N GLU A 35 27.89 -23.55 -3.77
CA GLU A 35 26.93 -23.46 -2.66
C GLU A 35 25.98 -24.66 -2.59
N GLY A 36 26.05 -25.59 -3.56
CA GLY A 36 25.17 -26.75 -3.64
C GLY A 36 23.69 -26.39 -3.85
N VAL A 37 23.39 -25.23 -4.45
CA VAL A 37 22.04 -24.72 -4.66
C VAL A 37 21.63 -24.75 -6.14
N SER A 38 20.36 -25.02 -6.43
CA SER A 38 19.83 -24.90 -7.80
C SER A 38 19.11 -23.56 -7.98
N PHE A 39 19.69 -22.64 -8.77
CA PHE A 39 19.03 -21.37 -9.13
C PHE A 39 17.67 -21.57 -9.80
N ARG A 40 17.47 -22.66 -10.54
CA ARG A 40 16.18 -22.99 -11.17
C ARG A 40 15.08 -23.35 -10.16
N THR A 41 15.46 -23.80 -8.96
CA THR A 41 14.50 -24.20 -7.92
C THR A 41 14.27 -23.07 -6.90
N VAL A 42 15.21 -22.13 -6.77
CA VAL A 42 15.22 -21.09 -5.72
C VAL A 42 14.84 -19.68 -6.24
N ASN A 43 14.92 -19.42 -7.56
CA ASN A 43 14.57 -18.12 -8.15
C ASN A 43 13.06 -17.93 -8.40
N MET A 44 12.25 -18.04 -7.35
CA MET A 44 10.95 -17.38 -7.37
C MET A 44 11.21 -15.88 -7.18
N HIS A 45 11.32 -15.12 -8.27
CA HIS A 45 11.27 -13.65 -8.17
C HIS A 45 10.06 -13.27 -7.33
N PHE A 46 10.25 -12.35 -6.38
CA PHE A 46 9.16 -11.87 -5.54
C PHE A 46 7.98 -11.46 -6.42
N LYS A 47 6.86 -12.15 -6.25
CA LYS A 47 5.58 -11.76 -6.81
C LYS A 47 4.80 -11.10 -5.70
N LYS A 48 4.24 -9.93 -5.99
CA LYS A 48 3.27 -9.31 -5.09
C LYS A 48 2.15 -10.34 -4.82
N PRO A 49 1.79 -10.61 -3.55
CA PRO A 49 0.67 -11.46 -3.22
C PRO A 49 -0.61 -11.02 -3.93
N VAL A 50 -1.48 -11.97 -4.24
CA VAL A 50 -2.81 -11.66 -4.77
C VAL A 50 -3.63 -11.08 -3.63
N GLU A 51 -4.19 -9.90 -3.86
CA GLU A 51 -4.93 -9.15 -2.85
C GLU A 51 -6.40 -9.57 -2.81
N ASN A 52 -7.01 -9.48 -1.62
CA ASN A 52 -8.44 -9.70 -1.46
C ASN A 52 -9.21 -8.50 -2.04
N ASN A 53 -10.10 -8.75 -2.99
CA ASN A 53 -10.88 -7.70 -3.62
C ASN A 53 -11.99 -7.17 -2.69
N PHE A 54 -12.32 -5.89 -2.88
CA PHE A 54 -13.57 -5.30 -2.36
C PHE A 54 -14.55 -5.22 -3.52
N THR A 55 -15.68 -5.92 -3.43
CA THR A 55 -16.68 -6.03 -4.50
C THR A 55 -17.95 -5.24 -4.20
N ALA A 56 -18.75 -4.98 -5.22
CA ALA A 56 -19.96 -4.14 -5.12
C ALA A 56 -21.00 -4.68 -4.14
N ASP A 57 -21.14 -6.01 -4.02
CA ASP A 57 -22.06 -6.68 -3.10
C ASP A 57 -21.66 -6.53 -1.62
N GLN A 58 -20.39 -6.24 -1.35
CA GLN A 58 -19.85 -6.06 0.00
C GLN A 58 -20.14 -4.66 0.56
N ARG A 59 -20.41 -3.65 -0.29
CA ARG A 59 -20.63 -2.25 0.13
C ARG A 59 -21.60 -2.06 1.30
N PRO A 60 -22.78 -2.73 1.37
CA PRO A 60 -23.74 -2.47 2.44
C PRO A 60 -23.25 -2.90 3.83
N ARG A 61 -22.32 -3.87 3.89
CA ARG A 61 -21.81 -4.44 5.14
C ARG A 61 -20.38 -4.01 5.48
N THR A 62 -19.64 -3.47 4.51
CA THR A 62 -18.23 -3.08 4.68
C THR A 62 -18.09 -1.61 5.07
N THR A 63 -17.41 -1.36 6.20
CA THR A 63 -16.98 -0.02 6.66
C THR A 63 -15.65 0.36 6.01
N LEU A 64 -15.64 1.50 5.30
CA LEU A 64 -14.47 2.15 4.73
C LEU A 64 -13.75 2.98 5.81
N LEU A 65 -12.62 2.47 6.30
CA LEU A 65 -11.73 3.18 7.21
C LEU A 65 -10.77 4.07 6.42
N PHE A 66 -10.52 5.27 6.92
CA PHE A 66 -9.49 6.17 6.39
C PHE A 66 -9.01 7.10 7.52
N GLY A 67 -7.86 7.75 7.34
CA GLY A 67 -7.36 8.71 8.33
C GLY A 67 -5.94 9.17 8.05
N GLY A 68 -5.41 9.99 8.96
CA GLY A 68 -4.08 10.58 8.84
C GLY A 68 -4.07 11.94 8.14
N LEU A 69 -5.23 12.59 8.07
CA LEU A 69 -5.37 13.97 7.61
C LEU A 69 -5.77 14.86 8.80
N THR A 70 -5.94 16.16 8.58
CA THR A 70 -6.45 17.02 9.66
C THR A 70 -7.95 16.79 9.87
N PHE A 71 -8.47 17.09 11.06
CA PHE A 71 -9.88 16.85 11.39
C PHE A 71 -10.86 17.50 10.37
N ARG A 72 -10.50 18.64 9.79
CA ARG A 72 -11.31 19.36 8.78
C ARG A 72 -11.44 18.53 7.52
N HIS A 73 -10.31 18.05 7.00
CA HIS A 73 -10.25 17.19 5.84
C HIS A 73 -11.03 15.90 6.06
N GLU A 74 -10.82 15.26 7.21
CA GLU A 74 -11.49 14.00 7.53
C GLU A 74 -13.00 14.15 7.65
N HIS A 75 -13.48 15.25 8.25
CA HIS A 75 -14.90 15.53 8.36
C HIS A 75 -15.56 15.75 6.99
N LEU A 76 -14.91 16.52 6.10
CA LEU A 76 -15.40 16.76 4.75
C LEU A 76 -15.39 15.48 3.89
N LEU A 77 -14.30 14.71 3.95
CA LEU A 77 -14.17 13.44 3.23
C LEU A 77 -15.18 12.40 3.72
N LYS A 78 -15.45 12.34 5.03
CA LYS A 78 -16.51 11.49 5.59
C LYS A 78 -17.85 11.83 4.95
N GLY A 79 -18.22 13.11 4.89
CA GLY A 79 -19.45 13.55 4.23
C GLY A 79 -19.50 13.17 2.75
N VAL A 80 -18.38 13.28 2.04
CA VAL A 80 -18.27 12.84 0.63
C VAL A 80 -18.52 11.34 0.51
N PHE A 81 -17.82 10.50 1.27
CA PHE A 81 -17.99 9.05 1.19
C PHE A 81 -19.41 8.60 1.56
N GLU A 82 -20.00 9.20 2.59
CA GLU A 82 -21.39 8.92 2.99
C GLU A 82 -22.38 9.33 1.89
N SER A 83 -22.16 10.48 1.22
CA SER A 83 -23.00 10.92 0.10
C SER A 83 -22.94 9.98 -1.11
N LEU A 84 -21.83 9.25 -1.27
CA LEU A 84 -21.63 8.25 -2.30
C LEU A 84 -22.14 6.86 -1.91
N GLY A 85 -22.71 6.72 -0.70
CA GLY A 85 -23.32 5.49 -0.20
C GLY A 85 -22.36 4.52 0.48
N TYR A 86 -21.17 4.96 0.90
CA TYR A 86 -20.25 4.13 1.68
C TYR A 86 -20.51 4.28 3.18
N LYS A 87 -20.58 3.16 3.90
CA LYS A 87 -20.39 3.16 5.35
C LYS A 87 -18.94 3.49 5.63
N THR A 88 -18.65 4.50 6.45
CA THR A 88 -17.27 4.94 6.67
C THR A 88 -17.02 5.35 8.12
N ALA A 89 -15.78 5.19 8.57
CA ALA A 89 -15.32 5.67 9.86
C ALA A 89 -13.90 6.23 9.72
N VAL A 90 -13.63 7.28 10.50
CA VAL A 90 -12.31 7.91 10.54
C VAL A 90 -11.49 7.20 11.62
N VAL A 91 -10.29 6.75 11.27
CA VAL A 91 -9.32 6.25 12.26
C VAL A 91 -8.84 7.46 13.08
N PRO A 92 -8.90 7.43 14.42
CA PRO A 92 -8.59 8.59 15.27
C PRO A 92 -7.18 9.15 15.07
N THR A 93 -6.89 10.34 15.58
CA THR A 93 -5.52 10.88 15.55
C THR A 93 -4.55 9.95 16.30
N PRO A 94 -3.41 9.56 15.69
CA PRO A 94 -2.46 8.67 16.32
C PRO A 94 -1.87 9.28 17.60
N ASN A 95 -1.74 8.46 18.64
CA ASN A 95 -1.07 8.83 19.88
C ASN A 95 0.26 8.07 20.03
N THR A 96 0.91 8.21 21.19
CA THR A 96 2.17 7.52 21.48
C THR A 96 2.03 6.00 21.48
N ASN A 97 0.87 5.44 21.82
CA ASN A 97 0.65 4.00 21.76
C ASN A 97 0.61 3.52 20.30
N ALA A 98 -0.12 4.23 19.43
CA ALA A 98 -0.08 3.97 17.98
C ALA A 98 1.36 3.94 17.45
N PHE A 99 2.19 4.90 17.86
CA PHE A 99 3.60 4.92 17.47
C PHE A 99 4.37 3.67 17.93
N GLN A 100 4.17 3.21 19.17
CA GLN A 100 4.86 2.01 19.66
C GLN A 100 4.39 0.75 18.92
N LEU A 101 3.08 0.61 18.68
CA LEU A 101 2.53 -0.50 17.90
C LEU A 101 3.07 -0.51 16.47
N GLY A 102 3.23 0.66 15.85
CA GLY A 102 3.85 0.79 14.53
C GLY A 102 5.29 0.29 14.51
N LYS A 103 6.06 0.52 15.57
CA LYS A 103 7.43 -0.01 15.70
C LYS A 103 7.46 -1.50 16.03
N GLU A 104 6.50 -1.99 16.80
CA GLU A 104 6.42 -3.39 17.22
C GLU A 104 6.05 -4.30 16.05
N TYR A 105 5.03 -3.92 15.28
CA TYR A 105 4.52 -4.76 14.19
C TYR A 105 5.09 -4.38 12.82
N GLY A 106 5.59 -3.15 12.66
CA GLY A 106 6.17 -2.67 11.41
C GLY A 106 7.64 -3.03 11.21
N ASN A 107 8.19 -2.58 10.08
CA ASN A 107 9.60 -2.69 9.74
C ASN A 107 10.40 -1.51 10.33
N ASN A 108 11.51 -1.78 11.00
CA ASN A 108 12.41 -0.78 11.59
C ASN A 108 13.05 0.20 10.57
N GLY A 109 12.96 -0.10 9.27
CA GLY A 109 13.44 0.75 8.18
C GLY A 109 12.43 1.75 7.62
N GLN A 110 11.21 1.81 8.15
CA GLN A 110 10.11 2.63 7.60
C GLN A 110 10.34 4.15 7.74
N CYS A 111 9.53 4.96 7.04
CA CYS A 111 9.47 6.39 7.33
C CYS A 111 8.84 6.63 8.71
N ASN A 112 9.22 7.73 9.36
CA ASN A 112 8.62 8.09 10.64
C ASN A 112 7.08 8.20 10.61
N PRO A 113 6.43 8.84 9.61
CA PRO A 113 4.97 8.90 9.55
C PRO A 113 4.31 7.53 9.46
N THR A 114 4.95 6.55 8.81
CA THR A 114 4.41 5.19 8.67
C THR A 114 4.20 4.53 10.03
N TYR A 115 5.11 4.73 10.99
CA TYR A 115 4.94 4.18 12.34
C TYR A 115 3.65 4.69 12.99
N PHE A 116 3.32 5.96 12.81
CA PHE A 116 2.08 6.52 13.33
C PHE A 116 0.89 5.98 12.55
N THR A 117 0.88 6.07 11.23
CA THR A 117 -0.33 5.77 10.44
C THR A 117 -0.66 4.28 10.39
N VAL A 118 0.35 3.40 10.35
CA VAL A 118 0.19 1.95 10.41
C VAL A 118 -0.18 1.51 11.82
N GLY A 119 0.57 1.97 12.82
CA GLY A 119 0.32 1.61 14.21
C GLY A 119 -1.04 2.10 14.71
N ASN A 120 -1.55 3.21 14.17
CA ASN A 120 -2.89 3.71 14.46
C ASN A 120 -4.01 2.83 13.88
N LEU A 121 -3.82 2.31 12.65
CA LEU A 121 -4.74 1.32 12.11
C LEU A 121 -4.71 0.04 12.96
N VAL A 122 -3.52 -0.46 13.32
CA VAL A 122 -3.38 -1.62 14.22
C VAL A 122 -4.10 -1.37 15.54
N GLN A 123 -3.87 -0.22 16.17
CA GLN A 123 -4.53 0.15 17.42
C GLN A 123 -6.06 0.16 17.29
N TYR A 124 -6.57 0.73 16.19
CA TYR A 124 -8.00 0.77 15.93
C TYR A 124 -8.62 -0.62 15.76
N LEU A 125 -7.95 -1.52 15.03
CA LEU A 125 -8.43 -2.90 14.86
C LEU A 125 -8.32 -3.71 16.17
N GLN A 126 -7.28 -3.48 16.97
CA GLN A 126 -7.17 -4.07 18.32
C GLN A 126 -8.32 -3.62 19.21
N HIS A 127 -8.69 -2.34 19.16
CA HIS A 127 -9.86 -1.82 19.89
C HIS A 127 -11.16 -2.51 19.44
N LEU A 128 -11.39 -2.67 18.13
CA LEU A 128 -12.56 -3.41 17.64
C LEU A 128 -12.60 -4.87 18.14
N ARG A 129 -11.43 -5.52 18.25
CA ARG A 129 -11.32 -6.90 18.71
C ARG A 129 -11.49 -7.03 20.23
N ASP A 130 -10.76 -6.22 20.97
CA ASP A 130 -10.54 -6.40 22.41
C ASP A 130 -11.58 -5.65 23.26
N GLU A 131 -12.12 -4.52 22.76
CA GLU A 131 -13.09 -3.70 23.48
C GLU A 131 -14.51 -3.85 22.91
N GLU A 132 -14.67 -3.81 21.58
CA GLU A 132 -15.98 -3.98 20.91
C GLU A 132 -16.36 -5.46 20.71
N GLY A 133 -15.43 -6.39 21.00
CA GLY A 133 -15.69 -7.83 21.00
C GLY A 133 -15.87 -8.46 19.62
N MET A 134 -15.48 -7.79 18.54
CA MET A 134 -15.54 -8.36 17.19
C MET A 134 -14.46 -9.43 17.01
N THR A 135 -14.81 -10.53 16.35
CA THR A 135 -13.79 -11.51 15.94
C THR A 135 -12.90 -10.95 14.83
N VAL A 136 -11.68 -11.46 14.72
CA VAL A 136 -10.73 -11.06 13.67
C VAL A 136 -11.32 -11.29 12.27
N ASP A 137 -12.02 -12.41 12.07
CA ASP A 137 -12.68 -12.75 10.80
C ASP A 137 -13.79 -11.75 10.45
N GLU A 138 -14.61 -11.36 11.43
CA GLU A 138 -15.63 -10.31 11.22
C GLU A 138 -14.98 -8.98 10.85
N ILE A 139 -13.89 -8.59 11.52
CA ILE A 139 -13.16 -7.36 11.20
C ILE A 139 -12.66 -7.38 9.76
N ILE A 140 -12.05 -8.48 9.31
CA ILE A 140 -11.51 -8.63 7.95
C ILE A 140 -12.63 -8.58 6.89
N ASP A 141 -13.79 -9.22 7.15
CA ASP A 141 -14.93 -9.22 6.22
C ASP A 141 -15.65 -7.86 6.16
N THR A 142 -15.78 -7.19 7.31
CA THR A 142 -16.62 -5.99 7.45
C THR A 142 -15.86 -4.67 7.43
N HIS A 143 -14.53 -4.66 7.40
CA HIS A 143 -13.73 -3.42 7.37
C HIS A 143 -12.65 -3.47 6.29
N ILE A 144 -12.39 -2.30 5.69
CA ILE A 144 -11.28 -2.06 4.75
C ILE A 144 -10.61 -0.73 5.07
N PHE A 145 -9.33 -0.58 4.78
CA PHE A 145 -8.63 0.69 4.94
C PHE A 145 -8.27 1.30 3.58
N LEU A 146 -8.75 2.51 3.31
CA LEU A 146 -8.44 3.26 2.10
C LEU A 146 -7.34 4.28 2.37
N THR A 147 -6.28 4.23 1.57
CA THR A 147 -5.18 5.18 1.67
C THR A 147 -4.62 5.54 0.29
N ALA A 148 -3.80 6.59 0.28
CA ALA A 148 -3.14 7.08 -0.92
C ALA A 148 -1.96 6.18 -1.28
N GLY A 149 -1.84 5.82 -2.56
CA GLY A 149 -0.67 5.13 -3.10
C GLY A 149 0.12 6.00 -4.06
N ALA A 150 1.44 5.80 -4.11
CA ALA A 150 2.31 6.37 -5.14
C ALA A 150 2.94 5.29 -6.03
N CYS A 151 3.43 5.69 -7.20
CA CYS A 151 4.17 4.80 -8.07
C CYS A 151 5.68 4.86 -7.78
N GLY A 152 6.33 3.70 -7.81
CA GLY A 152 7.79 3.58 -7.69
C GLY A 152 8.28 3.24 -6.28
N PRO A 153 9.55 2.87 -6.14
CA PRO A 153 10.12 2.33 -4.90
C PRO A 153 10.43 3.40 -3.85
N CYS A 154 9.72 4.53 -3.87
CA CYS A 154 9.84 5.50 -2.79
C CYS A 154 9.22 4.93 -1.52
N ARG A 155 9.64 5.42 -0.35
CA ARG A 155 9.11 4.89 0.91
C ARG A 155 7.58 5.03 1.00
N PHE A 156 7.00 6.10 0.46
CA PHE A 156 5.54 6.28 0.38
C PHE A 156 4.86 5.26 -0.55
N GLY A 157 5.46 4.96 -1.71
CA GLY A 157 4.98 3.91 -2.61
C GLY A 157 4.99 2.52 -1.97
N MET A 158 5.80 2.32 -0.93
CA MET A 158 5.86 1.07 -0.17
C MET A 158 4.88 1.02 1.02
N TYR A 159 4.17 2.11 1.36
CA TYR A 159 3.30 2.12 2.56
C TYR A 159 2.28 0.99 2.54
N GLU A 160 1.69 0.68 1.39
CA GLU A 160 0.77 -0.43 1.22
C GLU A 160 1.34 -1.76 1.75
N ALA A 161 2.57 -2.10 1.36
CA ALA A 161 3.24 -3.32 1.79
C ALA A 161 3.57 -3.28 3.28
N GLU A 162 3.93 -2.10 3.79
CA GLU A 162 4.25 -1.89 5.20
C GLU A 162 3.00 -2.00 6.10
N TYR A 163 1.84 -1.49 5.66
CA TYR A 163 0.56 -1.71 6.32
C TYR A 163 0.25 -3.20 6.41
N ARG A 164 0.34 -3.93 5.29
CA ARG A 164 0.02 -5.36 5.25
C ARG A 164 0.96 -6.19 6.12
N LEU A 165 2.26 -5.88 6.10
CA LEU A 165 3.25 -6.52 6.96
C LEU A 165 2.85 -6.38 8.43
N ALA A 166 2.57 -5.15 8.87
CA ALA A 166 2.21 -4.89 10.26
C ALA A 166 0.87 -5.51 10.64
N LEU A 167 -0.14 -5.46 9.77
CA LEU A 167 -1.44 -6.09 10.01
C LEU A 167 -1.30 -7.60 10.18
N ARG A 168 -0.52 -8.27 9.31
CA ARG A 168 -0.21 -9.69 9.46
C ARG A 168 0.50 -9.96 10.79
N ASN A 169 1.51 -9.18 11.13
CA ASN A 169 2.27 -9.36 12.38
C ASN A 169 1.39 -9.13 13.63
N ALA A 170 0.37 -8.27 13.54
CA ALA A 170 -0.58 -7.99 14.62
C ALA A 170 -1.77 -8.96 14.67
N GLY A 171 -1.81 -9.98 13.79
CA GLY A 171 -2.87 -10.99 13.77
C GLY A 171 -4.09 -10.64 12.91
N PHE A 172 -4.02 -9.62 12.07
CA PHE A 172 -5.06 -9.23 11.10
C PHE A 172 -4.66 -9.58 9.66
N GLU A 173 -4.07 -10.77 9.47
CA GLU A 173 -3.69 -11.26 8.15
C GLU A 173 -4.91 -11.33 7.22
N GLY A 174 -4.79 -10.83 5.99
CA GLY A 174 -5.89 -10.79 5.02
C GLY A 174 -6.75 -9.52 5.08
N PHE A 175 -6.53 -8.63 6.05
CA PHE A 175 -7.19 -7.32 6.11
C PHE A 175 -6.88 -6.50 4.86
N ARG A 176 -7.92 -5.92 4.25
CA ARG A 176 -7.83 -5.25 2.94
C ARG A 176 -7.38 -3.80 3.09
N VAL A 177 -6.22 -3.51 2.49
CA VAL A 177 -5.68 -2.14 2.33
C VAL A 177 -5.87 -1.74 0.87
N MET A 178 -6.80 -0.82 0.62
CA MET A 178 -7.14 -0.34 -0.72
C MET A 178 -6.37 0.94 -1.02
N LEU A 179 -5.79 1.01 -2.21
CA LEU A 179 -5.10 2.20 -2.69
C LEU A 179 -5.95 2.95 -3.70
N PHE A 180 -6.06 4.26 -3.54
CA PHE A 180 -6.36 5.11 -4.70
C PHE A 180 -5.03 5.53 -5.35
N GLN A 181 -4.79 5.07 -6.56
CA GLN A 181 -3.56 5.37 -7.32
C GLN A 181 -3.83 6.45 -8.38
N GLN A 182 -2.98 7.48 -8.40
CA GLN A 182 -3.07 8.59 -9.36
C GLN A 182 -2.88 8.18 -10.84
N LYS A 183 -2.32 6.99 -11.12
CA LYS A 183 -1.90 6.59 -12.47
C LYS A 183 -2.94 5.85 -13.32
N GLY A 184 -4.10 5.47 -12.77
CA GLY A 184 -5.11 4.69 -13.52
C GLY A 184 -6.12 5.51 -14.33
N GLY A 185 -6.11 6.84 -14.24
CA GLY A 185 -7.12 7.68 -14.87
C GLY A 185 -8.56 7.40 -14.38
N LEU A 186 -9.55 8.01 -15.03
CA LEU A 186 -10.98 7.89 -14.72
C LEU A 186 -11.63 6.56 -15.18
N ASN A 187 -10.85 5.63 -15.75
CA ASN A 187 -11.33 4.37 -16.32
C ASN A 187 -11.06 3.17 -15.40
N GLN A 188 -11.24 3.33 -14.08
CA GLN A 188 -11.25 2.20 -13.14
C GLN A 188 -12.67 1.67 -12.90
N SER A 189 -13.48 1.61 -13.96
CA SER A 189 -14.76 0.92 -13.93
C SER A 189 -14.56 -0.57 -14.21
N GLU A 190 -13.92 -1.28 -13.28
CA GLU A 190 -14.24 -2.69 -13.13
C GLU A 190 -15.68 -2.73 -12.61
N VAL A 191 -16.58 -3.29 -13.42
CA VAL A 191 -18.05 -3.23 -13.25
C VAL A 191 -18.50 -3.82 -11.89
N GLU A 192 -17.63 -4.54 -11.20
CA GLU A 192 -17.88 -5.16 -9.90
C GLU A 192 -17.05 -4.60 -8.73
N ALA A 193 -16.22 -3.57 -8.94
CA ALA A 193 -15.39 -3.00 -7.88
C ALA A 193 -16.25 -2.34 -6.79
N GLY A 194 -16.03 -2.72 -5.53
CA GLY A 194 -16.70 -2.17 -4.36
C GLY A 194 -16.46 -0.67 -4.20
N LEU A 195 -15.30 -0.16 -4.59
CA LEU A 195 -15.02 1.28 -4.60
C LEU A 195 -15.17 1.84 -6.02
N LYS A 196 -16.20 2.65 -6.25
CA LYS A 196 -16.40 3.38 -7.51
C LYS A 196 -15.57 4.65 -7.53
N MET A 197 -14.37 4.59 -8.11
CA MET A 197 -13.54 5.77 -8.36
C MET A 197 -13.97 6.49 -9.65
N ASN A 198 -15.19 7.03 -9.65
CA ASN A 198 -15.76 7.78 -10.78
C ASN A 198 -15.50 9.29 -10.64
N LEU A 199 -16.05 10.09 -11.56
CA LEU A 199 -15.90 11.55 -11.52
C LEU A 199 -16.46 12.16 -10.23
N ASP A 200 -17.60 11.68 -9.73
CA ASP A 200 -18.21 12.20 -8.50
C ASP A 200 -17.32 11.97 -7.28
N PHE A 201 -16.70 10.79 -7.21
CA PHE A 201 -15.73 10.45 -6.17
C PHE A 201 -14.55 11.42 -6.17
N PHE A 202 -13.92 11.62 -7.34
CA PHE A 202 -12.77 12.52 -7.43
C PHE A 202 -13.15 13.99 -7.25
N ALA A 203 -14.28 14.44 -7.79
CA ALA A 203 -14.77 15.81 -7.61
C ALA A 203 -15.07 16.09 -6.13
N GLY A 204 -15.71 15.15 -5.44
CA GLY A 204 -15.95 15.22 -3.99
C GLY A 204 -14.66 15.32 -3.20
N MET A 205 -13.68 14.44 -3.48
CA MET A 205 -12.36 14.49 -2.81
C MET A 205 -11.63 15.82 -3.06
N VAL A 206 -11.54 16.27 -4.31
CA VAL A 206 -10.87 17.54 -4.65
C VAL A 206 -11.52 18.71 -3.93
N ASN A 207 -12.85 18.78 -3.91
CA ASN A 207 -13.57 19.84 -3.19
C ASN A 207 -13.33 19.73 -1.67
N ALA A 208 -13.34 18.53 -1.10
CA ALA A 208 -13.07 18.32 0.32
C ALA A 208 -11.66 18.78 0.71
N PHE A 209 -10.64 18.49 -0.11
CA PHE A 209 -9.28 18.97 0.11
C PHE A 209 -9.17 20.50 0.01
N ASN A 210 -9.68 21.10 -1.07
CA ASN A 210 -9.61 22.56 -1.24
C ASN A 210 -10.36 23.30 -0.12
N CYS A 211 -11.57 22.84 0.24
CA CYS A 211 -12.32 23.43 1.36
C CYS A 211 -11.62 23.20 2.69
N GLY A 212 -11.02 22.02 2.91
CA GLY A 212 -10.28 21.69 4.12
C GLY A 212 -9.03 22.55 4.33
N ASP A 213 -8.36 22.95 3.25
CA ASP A 213 -7.20 23.85 3.27
C ASP A 213 -7.61 25.33 3.49
N ILE A 214 -8.80 25.74 3.02
CA ILE A 214 -9.31 27.11 3.18
C ILE A 214 -9.80 27.37 4.62
N LEU A 215 -10.46 26.38 5.22
CA LEU A 215 -10.98 26.46 6.59
C LEU A 215 -9.84 26.40 7.59
#